data_AF-A0A6C0QDH9-F1
#
_entry.id   AF-A0A6C0QDH9-F1
#
_cell.length_a   1.000
_cell.length_b   1.000
_cell.length_c   1.000
_cell.angle_alpha   90.00
_cell.angle_beta   90.00
_cell.angle_gamma   90.00
#
_symmetry.space_group_name_H-M   'P 1'
#
loop_
_entity.id
_entity.type
_entity.pdbx_description
1 polymer ?
#
loop_
_entity_poly.entity_id
_entity_poly.type
_entity_poly.pdbx_seq_one_letter_code
_entity_poly.pdbx_strand_id
1 'polypeptide(L)'
;MDASSDEAFDDAAARRLLEVGKREEELREEFRVDGPEWERTSVSHYTAYAAMIHEEGGWRQLFPAVPFEEEARLDLGAVLRARGAHAGEFAGRFGRAADVVERGEDQVIIAEDVFRMVRVEQTVIMTSHGPQTPRAGDREFPDELDERPGAGD
;
A
#
# COMPACT_ATOMS: atom_id res chain seq x y z
N MET A 1 38.52 -24.46 14.26
CA MET A 1 38.64 -23.05 13.87
C MET A 1 37.49 -22.79 12.91
N ASP A 2 36.39 -22.23 13.41
CA ASP A 2 35.24 -21.78 12.60
C ASP A 2 34.27 -20.87 13.38
N ALA A 3 34.41 -20.78 14.71
CA ALA A 3 33.57 -19.90 15.54
C ALA A 3 33.79 -18.39 15.26
N SER A 4 35.00 -18.00 14.84
CA SER A 4 35.34 -16.59 14.59
C SER A 4 34.72 -16.04 13.30
N SER A 5 34.39 -16.90 12.33
CA SER A 5 33.68 -16.54 11.11
C SER A 5 32.22 -16.27 11.44
N ASP A 6 31.55 -17.23 12.08
CA ASP A 6 30.14 -17.12 12.47
C ASP A 6 29.86 -15.92 13.39
N GLU A 7 30.70 -15.68 14.41
CA GLU A 7 30.57 -14.50 15.27
C GLU A 7 30.75 -13.18 14.50
N ALA A 8 31.65 -13.12 13.51
CA ALA A 8 31.86 -11.91 12.72
C ALA A 8 30.72 -11.64 11.72
N PHE A 9 30.08 -12.69 11.18
CA PHE A 9 28.89 -12.57 10.34
C PHE A 9 27.67 -12.10 11.14
N ASP A 10 27.50 -12.59 12.38
CA ASP A 10 26.42 -12.19 13.28
C ASP A 10 26.56 -10.71 13.72
N ASP A 11 27.79 -10.29 14.02
CA ASP A 11 28.11 -8.89 14.33
C ASP A 11 27.81 -7.94 13.16
N ALA A 12 28.10 -8.35 11.93
CA ALA A 12 27.83 -7.56 10.73
C ALA A 12 26.32 -7.46 10.43
N ALA A 13 25.59 -8.56 10.60
CA ALA A 13 24.12 -8.57 10.46
C ALA A 13 23.46 -7.69 11.53
N ALA A 14 23.92 -7.77 12.78
CA ALA A 14 23.42 -6.94 13.87
C ALA A 14 23.64 -5.43 13.60
N ARG A 15 24.82 -5.04 13.09
CA ARG A 15 25.09 -3.64 12.72
C ARG A 15 24.19 -3.16 11.59
N ARG A 16 24.00 -3.98 10.54
CA ARG A 16 23.07 -3.68 9.44
C ARG A 16 21.65 -3.47 9.94
N LEU A 17 21.15 -4.32 10.84
CA LEU A 17 19.82 -4.17 11.42
C LEU A 17 19.66 -2.87 12.23
N LEU A 18 20.70 -2.44 12.94
CA LEU A 18 20.71 -1.17 13.66
C LEU A 18 20.70 0.03 12.71
N GLU A 19 21.48 -0.02 11.63
CA GLU A 19 21.50 1.02 10.60
C GLU A 19 20.14 1.16 9.91
N VAL A 20 19.54 0.04 9.51
CA VAL A 20 18.18 0.02 8.94
C VAL A 20 17.16 0.54 9.96
N GLY A 21 17.25 0.12 11.22
CA GLY A 21 16.35 0.59 12.28
C GLY A 21 16.42 2.11 12.47
N LYS A 22 17.62 2.68 12.43
CA LYS A 22 17.82 4.13 12.48
C LYS A 22 17.22 4.81 11.24
N ARG A 23 17.44 4.27 10.05
CA ARG A 23 16.91 4.84 8.80
C ARG A 23 15.38 4.83 8.78
N GLU A 24 14.77 3.76 9.28
CA GLU A 24 13.30 3.68 9.39
C GLU A 24 12.73 4.73 10.35
N GLU A 25 13.44 5.06 11.43
CA GLU A 25 13.03 6.13 12.34
C GLU A 25 13.11 7.50 11.66
N GLU A 26 14.18 7.76 10.91
CA GLU A 26 14.29 8.97 10.09
C GLU A 26 13.15 9.07 9.08
N LEU A 27 12.78 7.95 8.43
CA LEU A 27 11.65 7.89 7.50
C LEU A 27 10.30 8.09 8.20
N ARG A 28 10.12 7.66 9.45
CA ARG A 28 8.90 7.91 10.22
C ARG A 28 8.71 9.41 10.47
N GLU A 29 9.79 10.13 10.76
CA GLU A 29 9.75 11.58 10.93
C GLU A 29 9.55 12.29 9.58
N GLU A 30 10.24 11.86 8.52
CA GLU A 30 10.14 12.45 7.18
C GLU A 30 8.76 12.25 6.54
N PHE A 31 8.20 11.05 6.66
CA PHE A 31 6.91 10.64 6.07
C PHE A 31 5.80 10.54 7.10
N ARG A 32 5.87 11.36 8.16
CA ARG A 32 4.85 11.42 9.19
C ARG A 32 3.47 11.60 8.56
N VAL A 33 2.55 10.69 8.88
CA VAL A 33 1.14 10.80 8.50
C VAL A 33 0.46 11.50 9.66
N ASP A 34 0.22 12.80 9.52
CA ASP A 34 -0.76 13.45 10.37
C ASP A 34 -2.13 12.88 9.97
N GLY A 35 -2.88 12.35 10.94
CA GLY A 35 -4.21 11.79 10.71
C GLY A 35 -5.05 12.78 9.90
N PRO A 36 -6.02 12.31 9.09
CA PRO A 36 -6.60 13.15 8.06
C PRO A 36 -7.19 14.42 8.69
N GLU A 37 -6.73 15.60 8.26
CA GLU A 37 -7.34 16.89 8.65
C GLU A 37 -8.78 17.02 8.15
N TRP A 38 -9.18 16.11 7.25
CA TRP A 38 -10.48 16.08 6.61
C TRP A 38 -11.23 14.81 7.00
N GLU A 39 -12.52 14.92 7.32
CA GLU A 39 -13.39 13.75 7.37
C GLU A 39 -13.22 12.96 6.06
N ARG A 40 -13.22 11.62 6.13
CA ARG A 40 -13.33 10.75 4.95
C ARG A 40 -14.60 11.16 4.21
N THR A 41 -14.47 12.13 3.32
CA THR A 41 -15.62 12.78 2.70
C THR A 41 -16.19 11.81 1.70
N SER A 42 -17.49 11.97 1.46
CA SER A 42 -18.30 11.19 0.52
C SER A 42 -17.45 10.67 -0.64
N VAL A 43 -17.39 9.34 -0.76
CA VAL A 43 -16.68 8.66 -1.83
C VAL A 43 -17.32 9.11 -3.14
N SER A 44 -16.59 9.89 -3.95
CA SER A 44 -17.00 10.17 -5.33
C SER A 44 -17.04 8.85 -6.09
N HIS A 45 -17.98 8.66 -7.02
CA HIS A 45 -18.04 7.46 -7.89
C HIS A 45 -16.76 7.25 -8.73
N TYR A 46 -15.87 8.24 -8.77
CA TYR A 46 -14.56 8.19 -9.44
C TYR A 46 -13.40 7.95 -8.48
N THR A 47 -13.70 7.64 -7.23
CA THR A 47 -12.67 7.30 -6.26
C THR A 47 -12.12 5.93 -6.60
N ALA A 48 -10.79 5.84 -6.73
CA ALA A 48 -10.07 4.58 -6.76
C ALA A 48 -8.96 4.61 -5.71
N TYR A 49 -8.43 3.43 -5.42
CA TYR A 49 -7.42 3.20 -4.40
C TYR A 49 -6.23 2.52 -5.05
N ALA A 50 -5.03 2.97 -4.69
CA ALA A 50 -3.78 2.37 -5.13
C ALA A 50 -2.81 2.33 -3.95
N ALA A 51 -1.75 1.53 -4.09
CA ALA A 51 -0.60 1.64 -3.22
C ALA A 51 0.59 2.24 -3.97
N MET A 52 1.32 3.09 -3.25
CA MET A 52 2.53 3.74 -3.72
C MET A 52 3.71 3.26 -2.86
N ILE A 53 4.87 3.11 -3.49
CA ILE A 53 6.15 2.95 -2.81
C ILE A 53 6.99 4.20 -3.03
N HIS A 54 7.68 4.67 -1.99
CA HIS A 54 8.72 5.69 -2.14
C HIS A 54 10.08 5.01 -2.19
N GLU A 55 10.76 5.12 -3.33
CA GLU A 55 12.11 4.61 -3.58
C GLU A 55 13.05 5.76 -4.03
N GLU A 56 14.33 5.48 -4.30
CA GLU A 56 15.30 6.47 -4.78
C GLU A 56 14.88 7.06 -6.14
N GLY A 57 14.06 8.12 -6.13
CA GLY A 57 13.46 8.71 -7.32
C GLY A 57 12.04 9.23 -7.11
N GLY A 58 11.43 8.91 -5.97
CA GLY A 58 10.13 9.41 -5.55
C GLY A 58 9.08 8.30 -5.47
N TRP A 59 7.82 8.72 -5.58
CA TRP A 59 6.69 7.82 -5.45
C TRP A 59 6.39 7.08 -6.76
N ARG A 60 6.23 5.76 -6.65
CA ARG A 60 5.84 4.88 -7.75
C ARG A 60 4.63 4.04 -7.37
N GLN A 61 3.67 3.93 -8.29
CA GLN A 61 2.49 3.08 -8.13
C GLN A 61 2.85 1.60 -8.24
N LEU A 62 2.29 0.78 -7.34
CA LEU A 62 2.59 -0.67 -7.26
C LEU A 62 1.66 -1.52 -8.13
N PHE A 63 0.39 -1.13 -8.25
CA PHE A 63 -0.65 -1.82 -9.02
C PHE A 63 -1.69 -0.82 -9.56
N PRO A 64 -2.43 -1.14 -10.63
CA PRO A 64 -3.48 -0.27 -11.17
C PRO A 64 -4.49 0.15 -10.08
N ALA A 65 -4.96 1.39 -10.11
CA ALA A 65 -5.92 1.83 -9.10
C ALA A 65 -7.24 1.04 -9.24
N VAL A 66 -7.74 0.49 -8.14
CA VAL A 66 -8.96 -0.32 -8.09
C VAL A 66 -10.09 0.45 -7.39
N PRO A 67 -11.36 0.21 -7.71
CA PRO A 67 -12.46 1.01 -7.18
C PRO A 67 -12.74 0.75 -5.68
N PHE A 68 -12.31 -0.39 -5.14
CA PHE A 68 -12.62 -0.79 -3.76
C PHE A 68 -11.40 -0.70 -2.85
N GLU A 69 -11.56 -0.02 -1.70
CA GLU A 69 -10.47 0.16 -0.72
C GLU A 69 -9.99 -1.20 -0.16
N GLU A 70 -10.93 -2.09 0.17
CA GLU A 70 -10.63 -3.42 0.71
C GLU A 70 -9.81 -4.26 -0.27
N GLU A 71 -10.19 -4.26 -1.56
CA GLU A 71 -9.44 -4.95 -2.61
C GLU A 71 -8.02 -4.39 -2.74
N ALA A 72 -7.87 -3.06 -2.75
CA ALA A 72 -6.56 -2.42 -2.83
C ALA A 72 -5.65 -2.76 -1.62
N ARG A 73 -6.24 -2.91 -0.43
CA ARG A 73 -5.52 -3.33 0.78
C ARG A 73 -5.07 -4.79 0.70
N LEU A 74 -5.92 -5.68 0.21
CA LEU A 74 -5.55 -7.07 -0.06
C LEU A 74 -4.43 -7.16 -1.11
N ASP A 75 -4.51 -6.35 -2.16
CA ASP A 75 -3.45 -6.26 -3.19
C ASP A 75 -2.13 -5.77 -2.59
N LEU A 76 -2.13 -4.73 -1.76
CA LEU A 76 -0.92 -4.30 -1.05
C LEU A 76 -0.39 -5.38 -0.11
N GLY A 77 -1.27 -6.06 0.62
CA GLY A 77 -0.91 -7.20 1.46
C GLY A 77 -0.21 -8.31 0.67
N ALA A 78 -0.75 -8.68 -0.49
CA ALA A 78 -0.15 -9.64 -1.40
C ALA A 78 1.22 -9.19 -1.92
N VAL A 79 1.35 -7.91 -2.31
CA VAL A 79 2.62 -7.30 -2.75
C VAL A 79 3.68 -7.36 -1.65
N LEU A 80 3.31 -7.06 -0.41
CA LEU A 80 4.22 -7.12 0.75
C LEU A 80 4.65 -8.56 1.04
N ARG A 81 3.74 -9.54 0.99
CA ARG A 81 4.09 -10.96 1.15
C ARG A 81 5.03 -11.45 0.05
N ALA A 82 4.78 -11.06 -1.20
CA ALA A 82 5.64 -11.42 -2.34
C ALA A 82 7.06 -10.84 -2.18
N ARG A 83 7.19 -9.58 -1.74
CA ARG A 83 8.51 -9.00 -1.39
C ARG A 83 9.16 -9.73 -0.21
N GLY A 84 8.38 -10.03 0.82
CA GLY A 84 8.84 -10.74 2.01
C GLY A 84 9.46 -12.11 1.71
N ALA A 85 8.97 -12.82 0.70
CA ALA A 85 9.51 -14.12 0.28
C ALA A 85 10.99 -14.07 -0.14
N HIS A 86 11.49 -12.89 -0.54
CA HIS A 86 12.87 -12.66 -0.97
C HIS A 86 13.66 -11.73 -0.04
N ALA A 87 13.07 -11.32 1.10
CA ALA A 87 13.61 -10.26 1.96
C ALA A 87 14.56 -10.76 3.07
N GLY A 88 14.93 -12.04 3.07
CA GLY A 88 15.85 -12.62 4.06
C GLY A 88 15.38 -12.38 5.50
N GLU A 89 16.21 -11.73 6.30
CA GLU A 89 15.93 -11.39 7.71
C GLU A 89 14.69 -10.50 7.91
N PHE A 90 14.23 -9.78 6.88
CA PHE A 90 13.04 -8.93 6.94
C PHE A 90 11.74 -9.67 6.61
N ALA A 91 11.77 -10.95 6.21
CA ALA A 91 10.58 -11.70 5.77
C ALA A 91 9.42 -11.63 6.77
N GLY A 92 9.70 -11.82 8.07
CA GLY A 92 8.69 -11.75 9.12
C GLY A 92 8.11 -10.34 9.32
N ARG A 93 8.87 -9.29 8.98
CA ARG A 93 8.43 -7.89 9.05
C ARG A 93 7.46 -7.56 7.92
N PHE A 94 7.76 -8.03 6.71
CA PHE A 94 6.84 -7.94 5.56
C PHE A 94 5.51 -8.67 5.83
N GLY A 95 5.55 -9.85 6.44
CA GLY A 95 4.33 -10.57 6.84
C GLY A 95 3.46 -9.76 7.80
N ARG A 96 4.05 -9.22 8.88
CA ARG A 96 3.31 -8.36 9.83
C ARG A 96 2.76 -7.09 9.17
N ALA A 97 3.54 -6.48 8.28
CA ALA A 97 3.12 -5.31 7.54
C ALA A 97 1.91 -5.59 6.65
N ALA A 98 1.91 -6.73 5.94
CA ALA A 98 0.77 -7.19 5.16
C ALA A 98 -0.49 -7.30 6.03
N ASP A 99 -0.38 -7.91 7.21
CA ASP A 99 -1.54 -8.10 8.09
C ASP A 99 -2.09 -6.77 8.64
N VAL A 100 -1.25 -5.75 8.86
CA VAL A 100 -1.73 -4.45 9.38
C VAL A 100 -2.33 -3.57 8.28
N VAL A 101 -1.81 -3.58 7.05
CA VAL A 101 -2.40 -2.81 5.94
C VAL A 101 -3.78 -3.36 5.55
N GLU A 102 -3.95 -4.69 5.61
CA GLU A 102 -5.24 -5.36 5.42
C GLU A 102 -6.25 -5.00 6.52
N ARG A 103 -5.77 -4.68 7.73
CA ARG A 103 -6.62 -4.22 8.86
C ARG A 103 -6.92 -2.73 8.86
N GLY A 104 -6.32 -1.94 7.96
CA GLY A 104 -6.64 -0.53 7.82
C GLY A 104 -5.47 0.45 7.95
N GLU A 105 -4.24 -0.02 8.20
CA GLU A 105 -3.08 0.89 8.21
C GLU A 105 -2.81 1.45 6.82
N ASP A 106 -2.70 2.77 6.70
CA ASP A 106 -2.49 3.46 5.42
C ASP A 106 -1.02 3.54 5.03
N GLN A 107 -0.10 3.36 5.98
CA GLN A 107 1.32 3.45 5.72
C GLN A 107 2.11 2.43 6.54
N VAL A 108 3.09 1.81 5.89
CA VAL A 108 4.10 0.97 6.55
C VAL A 108 5.49 1.31 6.03
N ILE A 109 6.48 1.27 6.93
CA ILE A 109 7.89 1.50 6.61
C ILE A 109 8.66 0.22 6.94
N ILE A 110 9.36 -0.34 5.96
CA ILE A 110 10.05 -1.64 6.08
C ILE A 110 11.34 -1.59 5.26
N ALA A 111 12.46 -1.91 5.87
CA ALA A 111 13.74 -2.07 5.16
C ALA A 111 14.06 -0.86 4.26
N GLU A 112 13.86 0.35 4.81
CA GLU A 112 14.11 1.64 4.16
C GLU A 112 13.10 2.06 3.07
N ASP A 113 12.12 1.22 2.76
CA ASP A 113 11.01 1.55 1.85
C ASP A 113 9.80 2.09 2.62
N VAL A 114 9.10 3.07 2.02
CA VAL A 114 7.81 3.56 2.50
C VAL A 114 6.70 3.09 1.56
N PHE A 115 5.73 2.35 2.09
CA PHE A 115 4.55 1.92 1.36
C PHE A 115 3.33 2.69 1.87
N ARG A 116 2.49 3.19 0.96
CA ARG A 116 1.35 4.02 1.32
C ARG A 116 0.12 3.70 0.48
N MET A 117 -1.01 3.48 1.13
CA MET A 117 -2.33 3.48 0.52
C MET A 117 -2.72 4.92 0.16
N VAL A 118 -3.18 5.11 -1.07
CA VAL A 118 -3.62 6.42 -1.56
C VAL A 118 -5.01 6.32 -2.15
N ARG A 119 -5.82 7.34 -1.86
CA ARG A 119 -7.07 7.61 -2.56
C ARG A 119 -6.77 8.51 -3.75
N VAL A 120 -7.20 8.11 -4.94
CA VAL A 120 -7.04 8.87 -6.18
C VAL A 120 -8.40 9.15 -6.82
N GLU A 121 -8.54 10.32 -7.42
CA GLU A 121 -9.70 10.63 -8.27
C GLU A 121 -9.38 10.27 -9.71
N GLN A 122 -10.20 9.38 -10.29
CA GLN A 122 -10.07 8.98 -11.68
C GLN A 122 -10.58 10.10 -12.60
N THR A 123 -9.71 10.61 -13.45
CA THR A 123 -10.06 11.60 -14.49
C THR A 123 -10.45 10.95 -15.83
N VAL A 124 -10.29 9.62 -15.93
CA VAL A 124 -10.65 8.81 -17.08
C VAL A 124 -11.27 7.49 -16.58
N ILE A 125 -12.47 7.19 -17.07
CA ILE A 125 -13.23 5.96 -16.80
C ILE A 125 -13.09 5.06 -18.02
N MET A 126 -12.81 3.78 -17.81
CA MET A 126 -12.84 2.81 -18.87
C MET A 126 -14.24 2.21 -19.04
N THR A 127 -14.84 2.45 -20.21
CA THR A 127 -16.15 1.87 -20.59
C THR A 127 -15.98 0.82 -21.68
N SER A 128 -17.05 0.08 -21.99
CA SER A 128 -17.11 -0.84 -23.14
C SER A 128 -16.85 -0.14 -24.50
N HIS A 129 -16.98 1.19 -24.57
CA HIS A 129 -16.77 2.00 -25.77
C HIS A 129 -15.41 2.73 -25.76
N GLY A 130 -14.57 2.51 -24.75
CA GLY A 130 -13.28 3.18 -24.60
C GLY A 130 -13.21 4.17 -23.42
N PRO A 131 -12.08 4.89 -23.27
CA PRO A 131 -11.86 5.86 -22.20
C PRO A 131 -12.78 7.07 -22.34
N GLN A 132 -13.42 7.48 -21.25
CA GLN A 132 -14.24 8.70 -21.18
C GLN A 132 -13.90 9.51 -19.93
N THR A 133 -14.00 10.84 -20.00
CA THR A 133 -13.88 11.68 -18.80
C THR A 133 -15.15 11.61 -17.95
N PRO A 134 -15.05 11.66 -16.61
CA PRO A 134 -16.16 11.96 -15.72
C PRO A 134 -17.03 13.11 -16.21
N ARG A 135 -18.36 12.96 -16.17
CA ARG A 135 -19.32 14.04 -16.46
C ARG A 135 -19.99 14.48 -15.17
N ALA A 136 -20.31 15.77 -15.11
CA ALA A 136 -20.93 16.41 -13.93
C ALA A 136 -22.31 15.87 -13.52
N GLY A 137 -22.92 14.98 -14.32
CA GLY A 137 -24.23 14.38 -14.06
C GLY A 137 -24.21 12.85 -13.98
N ASP A 138 -23.03 12.24 -14.02
CA ASP A 138 -22.90 10.80 -13.87
C ASP A 138 -23.31 10.43 -12.42
N ARG A 139 -24.11 9.37 -12.31
CA ARG A 139 -24.63 8.83 -11.05
C ARG A 139 -24.27 7.36 -10.97
N GLU A 140 -24.14 6.85 -9.75
CA GLU A 140 -24.18 5.41 -9.53
C GLU A 140 -25.38 4.78 -10.24
N PHE A 141 -25.15 3.59 -10.78
CA PHE A 141 -26.26 2.78 -11.26
C PHE A 141 -27.11 2.42 -10.03
N PRO A 142 -28.44 2.65 -10.05
CA PRO A 142 -29.24 2.42 -8.85
C PRO A 142 -29.14 0.96 -8.39
N ASP A 143 -28.79 0.74 -7.12
CA ASP A 143 -28.67 -0.61 -6.54
C ASP A 143 -29.94 -1.43 -6.75
N GLU A 144 -31.11 -0.79 -6.67
CA GLU A 144 -32.43 -1.36 -6.92
C GLU A 144 -32.63 -1.91 -8.35
N LEU A 145 -31.74 -1.57 -9.29
CA LEU A 145 -31.74 -2.06 -10.66
C LEU A 145 -30.54 -2.97 -10.96
N ASP A 146 -29.60 -3.16 -10.03
CA ASP A 146 -28.39 -3.96 -10.23
C ASP A 146 -28.65 -5.45 -10.02
N GLU A 147 -28.89 -6.17 -11.13
CA GLU A 147 -29.18 -7.60 -11.13
C GLU A 147 -27.93 -8.49 -10.91
N ARG A 148 -26.74 -7.91 -10.69
CA ARG A 148 -25.52 -8.69 -10.45
C ARG A 148 -25.60 -9.42 -9.10
N PRO A 149 -25.18 -10.71 -9.01
CA PRO A 149 -25.22 -11.45 -7.75
C PRO A 149 -24.38 -10.76 -6.67
N GLY A 150 -25.01 -10.33 -5.57
CA GLY A 150 -24.36 -9.67 -4.43
C GLY A 150 -24.43 -8.14 -4.40
N ALA A 151 -25.16 -7.51 -5.32
CA ALA A 151 -25.34 -6.05 -5.38
C ALA A 151 -26.52 -5.52 -4.54
N GLY A 152 -27.26 -6.38 -3.85
CA GLY A 152 -28.34 -5.98 -2.95
C GLY A 152 -28.24 -6.68 -1.61
N ASP A 153 -28.29 -5.90 -0.52
CA ASP A 153 -28.74 -6.38 0.80
C ASP A 153 -30.23 -6.76 0.75
#